data_AF-A0A7U9MT92-F1
#
_entry.id   AF-A0A7U9MT92-F1
#
_cell.length_a   1.000
_cell.length_b   1.000
_cell.length_c   1.000
_cell.angle_alpha   90.00
_cell.angle_beta   90.00
_cell.angle_gamma   90.00
#
_symmetry.space_group_name_H-M   'P 1'
#
loop_
_entity.id
_entity.type
_entity.pdbx_description
1 polymer ?
#
loop_
_entity_poly.entity_id
_entity_poly.type
_entity_poly.pdbx_seq_one_letter_code
_entity_poly.pdbx_strand_id
1 'polypeptide(L)'
;MAVNQDTVIKIALSENDLSSCIDNTQILCETISDRSDLHLRSYMERYIDIMMGEVAEAAVIKWLKQNGKYAVSAVNKSSGKPDSGRDIILRGKHKQEIECSVKSSLSVYKDNINDILDTFTIATKASELRKVNIQVYYWLKLKGENRITVPSNKNMAIIGWIGENDVKEFGTYNTENRQVAKIKLRNIRTMKSLLDYLE
;
A
#
# COMPACT_ATOMS: atom_id res chain seq x y z
N MET A 1 -2.57 -15.01 -13.39
CA MET A 1 -3.46 -14.06 -14.10
C MET A 1 -2.92 -12.65 -13.87
N ALA A 2 -2.98 -11.79 -14.89
CA ALA A 2 -2.63 -10.38 -14.77
C ALA A 2 -3.71 -9.63 -13.98
N VAL A 3 -3.36 -8.47 -13.41
CA VAL A 3 -4.31 -7.61 -12.71
C VAL A 3 -5.18 -6.86 -13.73
N ASN A 4 -6.48 -6.84 -13.48
CA ASN A 4 -7.48 -6.06 -14.19
C ASN A 4 -8.54 -5.52 -13.21
N GLN A 5 -9.52 -4.76 -13.71
CA GLN A 5 -10.58 -4.16 -12.91
C GLN A 5 -11.39 -5.16 -12.06
N ASP A 6 -11.53 -6.41 -12.52
CA ASP A 6 -12.31 -7.44 -11.83
C ASP A 6 -11.50 -8.15 -10.74
N THR A 7 -10.17 -8.00 -10.77
CA THR A 7 -9.25 -8.62 -9.80
C THR A 7 -8.80 -7.68 -8.69
N VAL A 8 -8.99 -6.35 -8.86
CA VAL A 8 -8.68 -5.39 -7.81
C VAL A 8 -9.73 -5.50 -6.69
N ILE A 9 -9.32 -5.18 -5.47
CA ILE A 9 -10.13 -5.45 -4.29
C ILE A 9 -10.54 -4.15 -3.64
N LYS A 10 -11.85 -3.94 -3.54
CA LYS A 10 -12.44 -2.90 -2.70
C LYS A 10 -12.83 -3.51 -1.37
N ILE A 11 -12.43 -2.84 -0.29
CA ILE A 11 -12.73 -3.28 1.07
C ILE A 11 -13.34 -2.13 1.85
N ALA A 12 -14.46 -2.41 2.52
CA ALA A 12 -15.09 -1.45 3.42
C ALA A 12 -14.48 -1.57 4.81
N LEU A 13 -13.81 -0.51 5.25
CA LEU A 13 -13.38 -0.35 6.64
C LEU A 13 -14.55 0.18 7.48
N SER A 14 -14.69 -0.37 8.68
CA SER A 14 -15.66 0.10 9.66
C SER A 14 -15.19 1.40 10.30
N GLU A 15 -16.09 2.10 10.99
CA GLU A 15 -15.72 3.30 11.76
C GLU A 15 -14.67 2.99 12.83
N ASN A 16 -14.73 1.82 13.46
CA ASN A 16 -13.72 1.37 14.42
C ASN A 16 -12.35 1.17 13.76
N ASP A 17 -12.31 0.54 12.56
CA ASP A 17 -11.07 0.38 11.81
C ASP A 17 -10.44 1.75 11.49
N LEU A 18 -11.27 2.71 11.08
CA LEU A 18 -10.84 4.07 10.73
C LEU A 18 -10.40 4.86 11.97
N SER A 19 -11.09 4.71 13.11
CA SER A 19 -10.70 5.34 14.37
C SER A 19 -9.30 4.89 14.79
N SER A 20 -9.01 3.59 14.73
CA SER A 20 -7.66 3.07 15.03
C SER A 20 -6.59 3.62 14.07
N CYS A 21 -6.93 3.79 12.79
CA CYS A 21 -6.02 4.43 11.83
C CYS A 21 -5.73 5.89 12.20
N ILE A 22 -6.73 6.64 12.67
CA ILE A 22 -6.59 8.03 13.12
C ILE A 22 -5.67 8.10 14.34
N ASP A 23 -5.91 7.25 15.34
CA ASP A 23 -5.11 7.21 16.57
C ASP A 23 -3.63 6.88 16.25
N ASN A 24 -3.39 5.87 15.41
CA ASN A 24 -2.04 5.54 14.94
C ASN A 24 -1.39 6.71 14.18
N THR A 25 -2.16 7.38 13.31
CA THR A 25 -1.66 8.50 12.51
C THR A 25 -1.19 9.65 13.40
N GLN A 26 -1.93 9.98 14.45
CA GLN A 26 -1.54 11.03 15.41
C GLN A 26 -0.20 10.70 16.07
N ILE A 27 -0.04 9.47 16.57
CA ILE A 27 1.19 9.01 17.22
C ILE A 27 2.37 9.04 16.23
N LEU A 28 2.15 8.56 15.00
CA LEU A 28 3.20 8.51 13.99
C LEU A 28 3.62 9.90 13.49
N CYS A 29 2.70 10.87 13.40
CA CYS A 29 3.06 12.24 13.03
C CYS A 29 4.06 12.89 13.99
N GLU A 30 4.05 12.49 15.27
CA GLU A 30 4.96 12.99 16.30
C GLU A 30 6.32 12.28 16.26
N THR A 31 6.37 11.05 15.77
CA THR A 31 7.54 10.16 15.90
C THR A 31 8.24 9.85 14.57
N ILE A 32 7.57 10.06 13.43
CA ILE A 32 8.13 9.79 12.11
C ILE A 32 9.17 10.84 11.73
N SER A 33 10.31 10.37 11.24
CA SER A 33 11.33 11.21 10.61
C SER A 33 11.23 11.08 9.10
N ASP A 34 11.28 12.22 8.41
CA ASP A 34 11.39 12.23 6.96
C ASP A 34 12.72 11.65 6.52
N ARG A 35 12.70 10.94 5.39
CA ARG A 35 13.91 10.38 4.81
C ARG A 35 14.75 11.49 4.19
N SER A 36 16.07 11.37 4.30
CA SER A 36 17.01 12.34 3.73
C SER A 36 16.99 12.40 2.20
N ASP A 37 16.45 11.38 1.53
CA ASP A 37 16.33 11.31 0.06
C ASP A 37 14.97 11.81 -0.47
N LEU A 38 14.13 12.40 0.38
CA LEU A 38 12.85 13.02 0.04
C LEU A 38 12.79 14.46 0.57
N HIS A 39 11.82 15.24 0.08
CA HIS A 39 11.55 16.57 0.61
C HIS A 39 11.00 16.48 2.05
N LEU A 40 11.24 17.53 2.83
CA LEU A 40 10.66 17.68 4.16
C LEU A 40 9.17 17.95 4.04
N ARG A 41 8.35 17.19 4.76
CA ARG A 41 6.90 17.29 4.73
C ARG A 41 6.41 18.17 5.89
N SER A 42 5.48 19.06 5.58
CA SER A 42 4.69 19.77 6.58
C SER A 42 3.88 18.78 7.43
N TYR A 43 3.35 19.23 8.58
CA TYR A 43 2.51 18.38 9.43
C TYR A 43 1.28 17.85 8.67
N MET A 44 0.65 18.69 7.84
CA MET A 44 -0.52 18.29 7.04
C MET A 44 -0.17 17.21 6.01
N GLU A 45 0.96 17.36 5.31
CA GLU A 45 1.43 16.35 4.35
C GLU A 45 1.73 15.02 5.06
N ARG A 46 2.45 15.06 6.19
CA ARG A 46 2.72 13.86 7.00
C ARG A 46 1.44 13.17 7.45
N TYR A 47 0.47 13.94 7.95
CA TYR A 47 -0.81 13.40 8.41
C TYR A 47 -1.55 12.68 7.28
N ILE A 48 -1.65 13.30 6.10
CA ILE A 48 -2.35 12.72 4.95
C ILE A 48 -1.62 11.46 4.46
N ASP A 49 -0.30 11.51 4.30
CA ASP A 49 0.50 10.38 3.85
C ASP A 49 0.41 9.18 4.80
N ILE A 50 0.57 9.44 6.10
CA ILE A 50 0.49 8.40 7.13
C ILE A 50 -0.92 7.82 7.19
N MET A 51 -1.95 8.67 7.22
CA MET A 51 -3.35 8.20 7.26
C MET A 51 -3.67 7.30 6.07
N MET A 52 -3.22 7.67 4.86
CA MET A 52 -3.37 6.82 3.68
C MET A 52 -2.65 5.47 3.82
N GLY A 53 -1.47 5.47 4.45
CA GLY A 53 -0.69 4.26 4.76
C GLY A 53 -1.42 3.36 5.76
N GLU A 54 -1.85 3.89 6.90
CA GLU A 54 -2.54 3.13 7.95
C GLU A 54 -3.86 2.53 7.44
N VAL A 55 -4.64 3.31 6.68
CA VAL A 55 -5.88 2.83 6.04
C VAL A 55 -5.59 1.72 5.02
N ALA A 56 -4.48 1.82 4.27
CA ALA A 56 -4.08 0.78 3.32
C ALA A 56 -3.63 -0.51 4.03
N GLU A 57 -2.85 -0.41 5.11
CA GLU A 57 -2.45 -1.55 5.94
C GLU A 57 -3.67 -2.25 6.53
N ALA A 58 -4.58 -1.50 7.16
CA ALA A 58 -5.82 -2.00 7.74
C ALA A 58 -6.71 -2.70 6.70
N ALA A 59 -6.84 -2.11 5.51
CA ALA A 59 -7.56 -2.68 4.38
C ALA A 59 -7.01 -4.05 3.97
N VAL A 60 -5.68 -4.18 3.85
CA VAL A 60 -5.01 -5.44 3.50
C VAL A 60 -5.19 -6.49 4.59
N ILE A 61 -4.95 -6.13 5.86
CA ILE A 61 -5.12 -7.04 7.00
C ILE A 61 -6.56 -7.55 7.04
N LYS A 62 -7.55 -6.65 6.94
CA LYS A 62 -8.97 -7.00 6.98
C LYS A 62 -9.33 -7.96 5.86
N TRP A 63 -8.92 -7.67 4.64
CA TRP A 63 -9.21 -8.54 3.49
C TRP A 63 -8.57 -9.93 3.65
N LEU A 64 -7.31 -10.01 4.08
CA LEU A 64 -6.63 -11.28 4.32
C LEU A 64 -7.33 -12.12 5.40
N LYS A 65 -7.70 -11.49 6.54
CA LYS A 65 -8.44 -12.16 7.62
C LYS A 65 -9.82 -12.65 7.17
N GLN A 66 -10.55 -11.87 6.37
CA GLN A 66 -11.83 -12.29 5.79
C GLN A 66 -11.70 -13.52 4.88
N ASN A 67 -10.51 -13.76 4.31
CA ASN A 67 -10.21 -14.94 3.51
C ASN A 67 -9.50 -16.05 4.32
N GLY A 68 -9.60 -15.99 5.66
CA GLY A 68 -9.07 -17.02 6.55
C GLY A 68 -7.54 -17.03 6.70
N LYS A 69 -6.85 -15.97 6.24
CA LYS A 69 -5.39 -15.88 6.30
C LYS A 69 -4.90 -15.17 7.56
N TYR A 70 -3.76 -15.62 8.07
CA TYR A 70 -3.07 -14.93 9.16
C TYR A 70 -2.42 -13.64 8.64
N ALA A 71 -2.80 -12.51 9.25
CA ALA A 71 -2.23 -11.20 8.99
C ALA A 71 -2.33 -10.34 10.24
N VAL A 72 -1.22 -9.79 10.72
CA VAL A 72 -1.17 -8.85 11.85
C VAL A 72 -0.17 -7.74 11.56
N SER A 73 -0.40 -6.54 12.10
CA SER A 73 0.58 -5.47 11.99
C SER A 73 1.90 -5.90 12.60
N ALA A 74 3.00 -5.62 11.91
CA ALA A 74 4.36 -5.92 12.36
C ALA A 74 4.95 -4.79 13.21
N VAL A 75 4.26 -3.64 13.30
CA VAL A 75 4.78 -2.41 13.89
C VAL A 75 4.02 -2.06 15.15
N ASN A 76 4.75 -1.91 16.26
CA ASN A 76 4.21 -1.21 17.42
C ASN A 76 4.30 0.30 17.16
N LYS A 77 3.18 0.89 16.72
CA LYS A 77 3.06 2.31 16.35
C LYS A 77 3.37 3.25 17.53
N SER A 78 3.22 2.78 18.77
CA SER A 78 3.52 3.53 20.00
C SER A 78 4.96 3.33 20.52
N SER A 79 5.82 2.63 19.79
CA SER A 79 7.18 2.34 20.26
C SER A 79 8.12 3.56 20.29
N GLY A 80 7.75 4.66 19.62
CA GLY A 80 8.60 5.84 19.45
C GLY A 80 9.87 5.59 18.63
N LYS A 81 10.00 4.42 18.00
CA LYS A 81 11.14 4.03 17.18
C LYS A 81 10.72 3.96 15.71
N PRO A 82 11.64 4.26 14.77
CA PRO A 82 11.41 4.01 13.36
C PRO A 82 11.02 2.54 13.10
N ASP A 83 10.13 2.34 12.15
CA ASP A 83 9.74 1.01 11.69
C ASP A 83 10.94 0.29 11.01
N SER A 84 10.84 -1.04 10.88
CA SER A 84 11.88 -1.87 10.23
C SER A 84 11.68 -2.02 8.71
N GLY A 85 10.79 -1.22 8.13
CA GLY A 85 10.31 -1.30 6.76
C GLY A 85 9.42 -2.52 6.51
N ARG A 86 8.66 -2.98 7.51
CA ARG A 86 7.74 -4.12 7.39
C ARG A 86 6.43 -3.77 8.05
N ASP A 87 5.35 -3.88 7.30
CA ASP A 87 4.04 -3.39 7.72
C ASP A 87 3.22 -4.52 8.36
N ILE A 88 3.28 -5.74 7.79
CA ILE A 88 2.45 -6.88 8.19
C ILE A 88 3.29 -8.15 8.33
N ILE A 89 3.00 -8.96 9.36
CA ILE A 89 3.44 -10.36 9.45
C ILE A 89 2.34 -11.28 8.91
N LEU A 90 2.71 -12.06 7.89
CA LEU A 90 1.88 -13.09 7.27
C LEU A 90 2.40 -14.49 7.63
N ARG A 91 1.60 -15.52 7.37
CA ARG A 91 2.01 -16.92 7.54
C ARG A 91 1.99 -17.69 6.22
N GLY A 92 3.13 -18.29 5.87
CA GLY A 92 3.24 -19.17 4.71
C GLY A 92 2.78 -20.61 5.02
N LYS A 93 2.58 -21.42 3.97
CA LYS A 93 2.07 -22.80 4.06
C LYS A 93 2.80 -23.76 5.00
N HIS A 94 4.04 -23.47 5.38
CA HIS A 94 4.83 -24.27 6.31
C HIS A 94 4.99 -23.57 7.67
N LYS A 95 4.02 -22.73 8.04
CA LYS A 95 3.96 -21.94 9.28
C LYS A 95 5.10 -20.95 9.47
N GLN A 96 5.89 -20.69 8.43
CA GLN A 96 6.93 -19.67 8.46
C GLN A 96 6.33 -18.27 8.43
N GLU A 97 6.92 -17.36 9.21
CA GLU A 97 6.58 -15.94 9.14
C GLU A 97 7.10 -15.33 7.83
N ILE A 98 6.27 -14.50 7.22
CA ILE A 98 6.56 -13.80 5.97
C ILE A 98 6.36 -12.31 6.22
N GLU A 99 7.44 -11.55 6.08
CA GLU A 99 7.40 -10.10 6.12
C GLU A 99 6.72 -9.57 4.87
N CYS A 100 5.74 -8.69 5.09
CA CYS A 100 4.98 -8.05 4.05
C CYS A 100 5.10 -6.53 4.16
N SER A 101 5.36 -5.85 3.04
CA SER A 101 5.23 -4.40 2.95
C SER A 101 3.98 -4.02 2.17
N VAL A 102 3.28 -2.99 2.64
CA VAL A 102 2.14 -2.36 1.98
C VAL A 102 2.53 -0.95 1.56
N LYS A 103 2.33 -0.64 0.28
CA LYS A 103 2.58 0.71 -0.25
C LYS A 103 1.28 1.31 -0.74
N SER A 104 0.91 2.46 -0.20
CA SER A 104 -0.16 3.30 -0.70
C SER A 104 0.38 4.32 -1.71
N SER A 105 -0.43 4.67 -2.70
CA SER A 105 -0.10 5.71 -3.68
C SER A 105 -1.37 6.42 -4.14
N LEU A 106 -1.24 7.67 -4.59
CA LEU A 106 -2.35 8.50 -5.04
C LEU A 106 -2.26 8.77 -6.54
N SER A 107 -3.34 8.49 -7.28
CA SER A 107 -3.51 9.01 -8.63
C SER A 107 -4.34 10.29 -8.61
N VAL A 108 -3.75 11.38 -9.08
CA VAL A 108 -4.43 12.68 -9.17
C VAL A 108 -5.20 12.81 -10.49
N TYR A 109 -4.60 12.36 -11.59
CA TYR A 109 -5.09 12.62 -12.95
C TYR A 109 -5.72 11.41 -13.65
N LYS A 110 -5.63 10.21 -13.08
CA LYS A 110 -6.29 9.00 -13.58
C LYS A 110 -7.30 8.55 -12.53
N ASP A 111 -8.58 8.62 -12.87
CA ASP A 111 -9.69 8.23 -11.98
C ASP A 111 -10.41 6.95 -12.43
N ASN A 112 -9.95 6.37 -13.55
CA ASN A 112 -10.33 5.06 -14.05
C ASN A 112 -9.29 4.01 -13.63
N ILE A 113 -9.75 2.86 -13.13
CA ILE A 113 -8.86 1.80 -12.66
C ILE A 113 -7.97 1.22 -13.76
N ASN A 114 -8.46 1.05 -14.98
CA ASN A 114 -7.65 0.49 -16.07
C ASN A 114 -6.53 1.46 -16.44
N ASP A 115 -6.81 2.76 -16.50
CA ASP A 115 -5.78 3.77 -16.74
C ASP A 115 -4.71 3.77 -15.64
N ILE A 116 -5.10 3.60 -14.38
CA ILE A 116 -4.16 3.45 -13.25
C ILE A 116 -3.28 2.23 -13.46
N LEU A 117 -3.87 1.08 -13.80
CA LEU A 117 -3.15 -0.18 -14.00
C LEU A 117 -2.13 -0.11 -15.16
N ASP A 118 -2.46 0.60 -16.23
CA ASP A 118 -1.62 0.79 -17.42
C ASP A 118 -0.55 1.88 -17.25
N THR A 119 -0.84 2.90 -16.45
CA THR A 119 0.04 4.06 -16.31
C THR A 119 1.14 3.80 -15.28
N PHE A 120 0.79 3.28 -14.10
CA PHE A 120 1.70 3.28 -12.97
C PHE A 120 2.44 1.96 -12.78
N THR A 121 3.51 2.01 -11.99
CA THR A 121 4.30 0.87 -11.55
C THR A 121 4.16 0.69 -10.04
N ILE A 122 4.54 -0.48 -9.54
CA ILE A 122 4.58 -0.71 -8.09
C ILE A 122 5.63 0.19 -7.41
N ALA A 123 5.28 0.77 -6.26
CA ALA A 123 6.08 1.77 -5.57
C ALA A 123 7.08 1.15 -4.58
N THR A 124 8.10 0.44 -5.09
CA THR A 124 9.17 -0.15 -4.27
C THR A 124 10.57 0.13 -4.83
N LYS A 125 11.55 0.34 -3.95
CA LYS A 125 13.00 0.31 -4.26
C LYS A 125 13.57 -1.09 -4.05
N ALA A 126 14.79 -1.33 -4.54
CA ALA A 126 15.47 -2.62 -4.34
C ALA A 126 15.69 -2.94 -2.85
N SER A 127 16.07 -1.93 -2.04
CA SER A 127 16.26 -2.07 -0.59
C SER A 127 14.96 -2.25 0.20
N GLU A 128 13.82 -1.93 -0.40
CA GLU A 128 12.50 -2.01 0.23
C GLU A 128 11.80 -3.34 -0.06
N LEU A 129 12.31 -4.14 -1.02
CA LEU A 129 11.69 -5.41 -1.37
C LEU A 129 11.63 -6.33 -0.15
N ARG A 130 10.46 -6.92 0.04
CA ARG A 130 10.19 -8.02 0.97
C ARG A 130 9.75 -9.27 0.20
N LYS A 131 9.56 -10.37 0.93
CA LYS A 131 8.98 -11.61 0.39
C LYS A 131 7.60 -11.39 -0.23
N VAL A 132 6.83 -10.45 0.31
CA VAL A 132 5.53 -10.00 -0.22
C VAL A 132 5.50 -8.48 -0.18
N ASN A 133 5.17 -7.84 -1.30
CA ASN A 133 4.97 -6.39 -1.38
C ASN A 133 3.61 -6.16 -2.05
N ILE A 134 2.71 -5.48 -1.36
CA ILE A 134 1.34 -5.23 -1.80
C ILE A 134 1.20 -3.75 -2.16
N GLN A 135 0.60 -3.49 -3.33
CA GLN A 135 0.26 -2.14 -3.73
C GLN A 135 -1.22 -1.85 -3.45
N VAL A 136 -1.48 -0.74 -2.78
CA VAL A 136 -2.79 -0.10 -2.64
C VAL A 136 -2.77 1.23 -3.38
N TYR A 137 -3.87 1.55 -4.06
CA TYR A 137 -4.01 2.81 -4.78
C TYR A 137 -5.25 3.56 -4.33
N TYR A 138 -5.09 4.88 -4.22
CA TYR A 138 -6.15 5.87 -4.10
C TYR A 138 -6.24 6.64 -5.41
N TRP A 139 -7.40 7.23 -5.70
CA TRP A 139 -7.53 8.17 -6.82
C TRP A 139 -8.53 9.29 -6.56
N LEU A 140 -8.22 10.46 -7.11
CA LEU A 140 -9.09 11.63 -7.05
C LEU A 140 -10.06 11.63 -8.23
N LYS A 141 -11.28 12.12 -8.01
CA LYS A 141 -12.24 12.47 -9.07
C LYS A 141 -12.37 13.99 -9.10
N LEU A 142 -11.60 14.62 -9.98
CA LEU A 142 -11.51 16.09 -10.07
C LEU A 142 -12.66 16.70 -10.91
N LYS A 143 -13.40 15.87 -11.67
CA LYS A 143 -14.51 16.26 -12.54
C LYS A 143 -15.79 15.50 -12.15
N GLY A 144 -16.94 16.01 -12.60
CA GLY A 144 -18.27 15.43 -12.32
C GLY A 144 -18.99 16.09 -11.14
N GLU A 145 -20.20 15.59 -10.85
CA GLU A 145 -21.07 16.10 -9.79
C GLU A 145 -20.55 15.72 -8.39
N ASN A 146 -20.27 14.42 -8.18
CA ASN A 146 -19.73 13.90 -6.93
C ASN A 146 -18.20 13.85 -6.96
N ARG A 147 -17.57 15.04 -6.90
CA ARG A 147 -16.11 15.15 -6.89
C ARG A 147 -15.52 14.55 -5.61
N ILE A 148 -14.35 13.94 -5.75
CA ILE A 148 -13.55 13.44 -4.63
C ILE A 148 -12.15 14.03 -4.82
N THR A 149 -11.91 15.17 -4.18
CA THR A 149 -10.69 15.97 -4.34
C THR A 149 -9.64 15.70 -3.26
N VAL A 150 -9.94 14.77 -2.35
CA VAL A 150 -9.04 14.30 -1.31
C VAL A 150 -8.99 12.77 -1.33
N PRO A 151 -7.90 12.13 -0.87
CA PRO A 151 -7.85 10.70 -0.69
C PRO A 151 -9.05 10.20 0.12
N SER A 152 -9.70 9.16 -0.36
CA SER A 152 -10.90 8.61 0.27
C SER A 152 -10.91 7.09 0.10
N ASN A 153 -11.32 6.39 1.15
CA ASN A 153 -11.60 4.96 1.10
C ASN A 153 -12.69 4.57 0.05
N LYS A 154 -13.52 5.52 -0.41
CA LYS A 154 -14.45 5.31 -1.53
C LYS A 154 -13.75 5.11 -2.88
N ASN A 155 -12.59 5.76 -3.06
CA ASN A 155 -11.75 5.65 -4.25
C ASN A 155 -10.40 5.05 -3.85
N MET A 156 -10.45 3.84 -3.29
CA MET A 156 -9.30 3.05 -2.90
C MET A 156 -9.47 1.62 -3.38
N ALA A 157 -8.37 0.96 -3.77
CA ALA A 157 -8.34 -0.47 -4.05
C ALA A 157 -6.99 -1.10 -3.72
N ILE A 158 -7.03 -2.34 -3.23
CA ILE A 158 -5.84 -3.22 -3.18
C ILE A 158 -5.65 -3.77 -4.59
N ILE A 159 -4.50 -3.48 -5.20
CA ILE A 159 -4.26 -3.73 -6.61
C ILE A 159 -3.76 -5.14 -6.85
N GLY A 160 -2.76 -5.56 -6.09
CA GLY A 160 -2.05 -6.80 -6.29
C GLY A 160 -0.75 -6.83 -5.50
N TRP A 161 0.07 -7.85 -5.75
CA TRP A 161 1.31 -8.07 -5.03
C TRP A 161 2.45 -8.55 -5.93
N ILE A 162 3.66 -8.41 -5.42
CA ILE A 162 4.87 -9.01 -5.99
C ILE A 162 5.67 -9.70 -4.88
N GLY A 163 6.41 -10.74 -5.25
CA GLY A 163 7.51 -11.26 -4.45
C GLY A 163 8.85 -10.64 -4.85
N GLU A 164 9.86 -10.89 -4.04
CA GLU A 164 11.24 -10.40 -4.26
C GLU A 164 11.82 -10.76 -5.64
N ASN A 165 11.42 -11.91 -6.20
CA ASN A 165 11.92 -12.42 -7.48
C ASN A 165 11.11 -11.95 -8.70
N ASP A 166 10.06 -11.15 -8.52
CA ASP A 166 9.25 -10.64 -9.65
C ASP A 166 9.87 -9.41 -10.32
N VAL A 167 10.75 -8.68 -9.63
CA VAL A 167 11.36 -7.45 -10.15
C VAL A 167 12.70 -7.76 -10.79
N LYS A 168 12.78 -7.65 -12.11
CA LYS A 168 14.02 -7.87 -12.88
C LYS A 168 14.86 -6.61 -13.01
N GLU A 169 14.22 -5.46 -13.05
CA GLU A 169 14.87 -4.18 -13.28
C GLU A 169 14.28 -3.09 -12.41
N PHE A 170 15.17 -2.17 -12.04
CA PHE A 170 14.83 -0.93 -11.40
C PHE A 170 15.28 0.24 -12.27
N GLY A 171 14.48 1.29 -12.33
CA GLY A 171 14.83 2.58 -12.94
C GLY A 171 14.81 3.69 -11.89
N THR A 172 14.82 4.94 -12.34
CA THR A 172 14.63 6.13 -11.51
C THR A 172 13.45 6.94 -12.03
N TYR A 173 12.79 7.72 -11.17
CA TYR A 173 11.83 8.71 -11.64
C TYR A 173 12.52 9.83 -12.42
N ASN A 174 11.80 10.47 -13.34
CA ASN A 174 12.35 11.58 -14.13
C ASN A 174 12.64 12.83 -13.28
N THR A 175 11.94 13.01 -12.16
CA THR A 175 11.99 14.21 -11.31
C THR A 175 12.67 13.97 -9.96
N GLU A 176 13.05 12.73 -9.65
CA GLU A 176 13.64 12.37 -8.36
C GLU A 176 14.74 11.32 -8.55
N ASN A 177 15.77 11.34 -7.69
CA ASN A 177 16.79 10.29 -7.62
C ASN A 177 16.27 8.96 -7.03
N ARG A 178 14.94 8.83 -6.90
CA ARG A 178 14.28 7.68 -6.29
C ARG A 178 14.20 6.52 -7.28
N GLN A 179 14.80 5.40 -6.89
CA GLN A 179 14.65 4.13 -7.59
C GLN A 179 13.19 3.66 -7.61
N VAL A 180 12.76 3.01 -8.70
CA VAL A 180 11.43 2.40 -8.83
C VAL A 180 11.50 1.09 -9.62
N ALA A 181 10.72 0.10 -9.21
CA ALA A 181 10.60 -1.16 -9.94
C ALA A 181 9.95 -0.93 -11.32
N LYS A 182 10.56 -1.47 -12.40
CA LYS A 182 10.02 -1.38 -13.76
C LYS A 182 8.99 -2.46 -14.05
N ILE A 183 7.95 -2.55 -13.22
CA ILE A 183 6.81 -3.46 -13.42
C ILE A 183 5.51 -2.69 -13.30
N LYS A 184 4.73 -2.70 -14.38
CA LYS A 184 3.41 -2.06 -14.43
C LYS A 184 2.45 -2.75 -13.47
N LEU A 185 1.55 -1.99 -12.88
CA LEU A 185 0.52 -2.53 -11.98
C LEU A 185 -0.33 -3.61 -12.66
N ARG A 186 -0.64 -3.47 -13.95
CA ARG A 186 -1.34 -4.52 -14.72
C ARG A 186 -0.59 -5.87 -14.71
N ASN A 187 0.73 -5.85 -14.61
CA ASN A 187 1.59 -7.01 -14.78
C ASN A 187 2.02 -7.66 -13.46
N ILE A 188 1.57 -7.15 -12.30
CA ILE A 188 1.83 -7.79 -11.00
C ILE A 188 0.88 -8.97 -10.76
N ARG A 189 1.09 -9.72 -9.68
CA ARG A 189 0.26 -10.86 -9.31
C ARG A 189 -1.05 -10.38 -8.67
N THR A 190 -2.14 -11.08 -8.94
CA THR A 190 -3.43 -10.78 -8.30
C THR A 190 -3.40 -11.13 -6.81
N MET A 191 -4.17 -10.41 -6.00
CA MET A 191 -4.31 -10.74 -4.58
C MET A 191 -4.85 -12.15 -4.34
N LYS A 192 -5.67 -12.68 -5.24
CA LYS A 192 -6.13 -14.09 -5.19
C LYS A 192 -4.97 -15.07 -5.17
N SER A 193 -3.92 -14.86 -5.98
CA SER A 193 -2.77 -15.77 -5.98
C SER A 193 -1.90 -15.65 -4.71
N LEU A 194 -2.07 -14.57 -3.92
CA LEU A 194 -1.44 -14.48 -2.60
C LEU A 194 -2.13 -15.45 -1.63
N LEU A 195 -3.46 -15.61 -1.70
CA LEU A 195 -4.17 -16.57 -0.86
C LEU A 195 -3.66 -18.00 -1.08
N ASP A 196 -3.36 -18.34 -2.33
CA ASP A 196 -2.78 -19.64 -2.70
C ASP A 196 -1.33 -19.81 -2.21
N TYR A 197 -0.64 -18.72 -1.87
CA TYR A 197 0.74 -18.74 -1.36
C TYR A 197 0.80 -18.82 0.18
N LEU A 198 -0.21 -18.28 0.85
CA LEU A 198 -0.32 -18.24 2.31
C LEU A 198 -1.03 -19.48 2.87
N GLU A 199 -0.76 -19.78 4.14
CA GLU A 199 -1.53 -20.77 4.94
C GLU A 199 -2.95 -20.27 5.17
#